data_AF-A0A945SRZ3-F1
#
_entry.id   AF-A0A945SRZ3-F1
#
_cell.length_a   1.000
_cell.length_b   1.000
_cell.length_c   1.000
_cell.angle_alpha   90.00
_cell.angle_beta   90.00
_cell.angle_gamma   90.00
#
_symmetry.space_group_name_H-M   'P 1'
#
loop_
_entity.id
_entity.type
_entity.pdbx_description
1 polymer ?
#
loop_
_entity_poly.entity_id
_entity_poly.type
_entity_poly.pdbx_seq_one_letter_code
_entity_poly.pdbx_strand_id
1 'polypeptide(L)'
;MSTPHKPPFRADHVGSLLRPDSVAEARKKFYTDTPTISAEELSAIEGAAIADVIQMQEDAGLQVATDGELRRYFWHYDFMG
;
A
#
# COMPACT_ATOMS: atom_id res chain seq x y z
N MET A 1 -22.28 -14.02 -29.91
CA MET A 1 -20.83 -13.73 -29.98
C MET A 1 -20.66 -12.27 -29.63
N SER A 2 -19.92 -11.93 -28.57
CA SER A 2 -19.70 -10.54 -28.18
C SER A 2 -18.78 -9.87 -29.20
N THR A 3 -19.14 -8.68 -29.64
CA THR A 3 -18.30 -7.78 -30.43
C THR A 3 -17.03 -7.43 -29.63
N PRO A 4 -15.84 -7.47 -30.25
CA PRO A 4 -14.60 -7.19 -29.54
C PRO A 4 -14.51 -5.70 -29.17
N HIS A 5 -14.07 -5.42 -27.95
CA HIS A 5 -13.82 -4.07 -27.44
C HIS A 5 -12.72 -3.39 -28.27
N LYS A 6 -12.95 -2.17 -28.79
CA LYS A 6 -11.97 -1.43 -29.61
C LYS A 6 -11.26 -0.31 -28.80
N PRO A 7 -9.91 -0.30 -28.75
CA PRO A 7 -9.04 0.40 -27.79
C PRO A 7 -8.89 1.94 -27.96
N PRO A 8 -8.27 2.66 -26.97
CA PRO A 8 -7.63 2.13 -25.76
C PRO A 8 -8.53 2.17 -24.51
N PHE A 9 -8.60 1.03 -23.83
CA PHE A 9 -9.15 0.92 -22.48
C PHE A 9 -8.01 0.85 -21.49
N ARG A 10 -8.21 1.46 -20.32
CA ARG A 10 -7.25 1.47 -19.22
C ARG A 10 -7.98 1.14 -17.93
N ALA A 11 -7.44 0.20 -17.17
CA ALA A 11 -7.85 -0.11 -15.82
C ALA A 11 -6.63 0.09 -14.92
N ASP A 12 -6.83 0.78 -13.80
CA ASP A 12 -5.81 0.97 -12.78
C ASP A 12 -6.37 0.60 -11.41
N HIS A 13 -5.46 0.35 -10.49
CA HIS A 13 -5.79 0.19 -9.09
C HIS A 13 -5.92 1.55 -8.41
N VAL A 14 -6.92 1.73 -7.53
CA VAL A 14 -7.29 3.05 -7.00
C VAL A 14 -6.58 3.44 -5.70
N GLY A 15 -5.95 2.49 -5.00
CA GLY A 15 -5.29 2.78 -3.72
C GLY A 15 -4.95 1.52 -2.92
N SER A 16 -5.65 1.34 -1.81
CA SER A 16 -5.43 0.29 -0.80
C SER A 16 -5.17 -1.13 -1.32
N LEU A 17 -4.01 -1.68 -0.98
CA LEU A 17 -3.67 -3.09 -1.19
C LEU A 17 -3.58 -3.83 0.15
N LEU A 18 -3.52 -5.16 0.10
CA LEU A 18 -3.39 -5.95 1.31
C LEU A 18 -2.08 -5.62 2.03
N ARG A 19 -2.17 -5.25 3.31
CA ARG A 19 -1.00 -4.94 4.12
C ARG A 19 -0.14 -6.19 4.33
N PRO A 20 1.15 -6.17 3.99
CA PRO A 20 2.07 -7.27 4.28
C PRO A 20 2.20 -7.51 5.78
N ASP A 21 2.43 -8.77 6.16
CA ASP A 21 2.60 -9.16 7.57
C ASP A 21 3.72 -8.38 8.27
N SER A 22 4.81 -8.07 7.55
CA SER A 22 5.91 -7.24 8.06
C SER A 22 5.43 -5.87 8.55
N VAL A 23 4.57 -5.21 7.78
CA VAL A 23 3.99 -3.90 8.13
C VAL A 23 2.95 -4.05 9.24
N ALA A 24 2.11 -5.09 9.17
CA ALA A 24 1.11 -5.34 10.21
C ALA A 24 1.77 -5.54 11.58
N GLU A 25 2.83 -6.36 11.66
CA GLU A 25 3.57 -6.61 12.89
C GLU A 25 4.37 -5.39 13.36
N ALA A 26 4.99 -4.64 12.45
CA ALA A 26 5.69 -3.40 12.80
C ALA A 26 4.73 -2.37 13.40
N ARG A 27 3.55 -2.18 12.80
CA ARG A 27 2.54 -1.27 13.34
C ARG A 27 2.02 -1.73 14.70
N LYS A 28 1.80 -3.03 14.90
CA LYS A 28 1.44 -3.57 16.22
C LYS A 28 2.50 -3.29 17.28
N LYS A 29 3.79 -3.30 16.92
CA LYS A 29 4.91 -2.98 17.83
C LYS A 29 5.04 -1.48 18.12
N PHE A 30 4.72 -0.64 17.15
CA PHE A 30 4.84 0.81 17.26
C PHE A 30 3.65 1.45 17.98
N TYR A 31 2.41 1.07 17.64
CA TYR A 31 1.20 1.72 18.16
C TYR A 31 0.69 1.07 19.46
N THR A 32 1.58 0.90 20.42
CA THR A 32 1.26 0.49 21.80
C THR A 32 1.58 1.60 22.78
N ASP A 33 1.15 1.49 24.04
CA ASP A 33 1.50 2.45 25.09
C ASP A 33 3.00 2.49 25.39
N THR A 34 3.75 1.45 25.01
CA THR A 34 5.23 1.39 25.14
C THR A 34 5.82 0.79 23.86
N PRO A 35 6.04 1.62 22.83
CA PRO A 35 6.52 1.16 21.53
C PRO A 35 7.84 0.38 21.64
N THR A 36 7.92 -0.77 20.96
CA THR A 36 9.14 -1.59 20.95
C THR A 36 10.02 -1.35 19.73
N ILE A 37 9.61 -0.46 18.83
CA ILE A 37 10.38 0.01 17.67
C ILE A 37 10.25 1.53 17.57
N SER A 38 11.25 2.18 16.98
CA SER A 38 11.24 3.62 16.72
C SER A 38 10.35 3.98 15.51
N ALA A 39 10.06 5.27 15.36
CA ALA A 39 9.32 5.77 14.20
C ALA A 39 10.14 5.60 12.91
N GLU A 40 11.46 5.73 12.98
CA GLU A 40 12.37 5.49 11.87
C GLU A 40 12.37 4.03 11.45
N GLU A 41 12.36 3.09 12.40
CA GLU A 41 12.26 1.66 12.14
C GLU A 41 10.91 1.31 11.47
N LEU A 42 9.80 1.84 11.96
CA LEU A 42 8.49 1.66 11.33
C LEU A 42 8.49 2.20 9.89
N SER A 43 8.99 3.43 9.70
CA SER A 43 9.03 4.09 8.39
C SER A 43 9.89 3.31 7.37
N ALA A 44 11.00 2.74 7.83
CA ALA A 44 11.87 1.90 7.00
C ALA A 44 11.17 0.60 6.57
N ILE A 45 10.47 -0.08 7.49
CA ILE A 45 9.71 -1.31 7.18
C ILE A 45 8.56 -1.00 6.20
N GLU A 46 7.81 0.06 6.46
CA GLU A 46 6.73 0.51 5.57
C GLU A 46 7.26 0.93 4.20
N GLY A 47 8.40 1.61 4.15
CA GLY A 47 9.05 2.04 2.90
C GLY A 47 9.51 0.85 2.05
N ALA A 48 10.10 -0.17 2.66
CA ALA A 48 10.48 -1.40 1.97
C ALA A 48 9.24 -2.11 1.39
N ALA A 49 8.17 -2.24 2.17
CA ALA A 49 6.94 -2.86 1.70
C ALA A 49 6.24 -2.07 0.57
N ILE A 50 6.32 -0.73 0.60
CA ILE A 50 5.82 0.11 -0.50
C ILE A 50 6.61 -0.17 -1.79
N ALA A 51 7.93 -0.32 -1.71
CA ALA A 51 8.76 -0.64 -2.87
C ALA A 51 8.42 -2.02 -3.46
N ASP A 52 8.09 -3.00 -2.62
CA ASP A 52 7.66 -4.32 -3.08
C ASP A 52 6.27 -4.27 -3.76
N VAL A 53 5.34 -3.47 -3.22
CA VAL A 53 3.98 -3.28 -3.77
C VAL A 53 4.00 -2.48 -5.08
N ILE A 54 4.77 -1.39 -5.10
CA ILE A 54 5.67 -0.99 -6.19
C ILE A 54 5.78 -1.95 -7.37
N GLN A 55 6.80 -2.80 -7.23
CA GLN A 55 7.21 -3.81 -8.18
C GLN A 55 6.08 -4.76 -8.56
N MET A 56 5.25 -5.19 -7.60
CA MET A 56 4.13 -6.09 -7.87
C MET A 56 3.10 -5.50 -8.85
N GLN A 57 2.83 -4.19 -8.77
CA GLN A 57 1.94 -3.50 -9.72
C GLN A 57 2.58 -3.36 -11.11
N GLU A 58 3.88 -3.08 -11.16
CA GLU A 58 4.65 -3.05 -12.43
C GLU A 58 4.65 -4.42 -13.11
N ASP A 59 4.90 -5.48 -12.34
CA ASP A 59 4.90 -6.88 -12.80
C ASP A 59 3.51 -7.32 -13.29
N ALA A 60 2.45 -6.74 -12.73
CA ALA A 60 1.07 -6.93 -13.18
C ALA A 60 0.72 -6.13 -14.45
N GLY A 61 1.64 -5.30 -14.96
CA GLY A 61 1.47 -4.50 -16.17
C GLY A 61 0.69 -3.20 -15.96
N LEU A 62 0.54 -2.74 -14.72
CA LEU A 62 -0.10 -1.45 -14.44
C LEU A 62 0.83 -0.30 -14.83
N GLN A 63 0.25 0.70 -15.50
CA GLN A 63 1.00 1.90 -15.93
C GLN A 63 1.10 2.98 -14.85
N VAL A 64 0.23 2.90 -13.84
CA VAL A 64 0.28 3.75 -12.66
C VAL A 64 0.19 2.86 -11.43
N ALA A 65 1.07 3.13 -10.47
CA ALA A 65 1.13 2.44 -9.20
C ALA A 65 0.63 3.33 -8.07
N THR A 66 0.16 2.69 -7.01
CA THR A 66 -0.18 3.30 -5.72
C THR A 66 0.77 2.76 -4.65
N ASP A 67 0.90 3.43 -3.51
CA ASP A 67 1.68 2.93 -2.38
C ASP A 67 0.93 1.84 -1.58
N GLY A 68 -0.24 1.40 -2.06
CA GLY A 68 -1.11 0.45 -1.39
C GLY A 68 -1.75 0.97 -0.10
N GLU A 69 -1.64 2.27 0.20
CA GLU A 69 -2.07 2.89 1.45
C GLU A 69 -1.47 2.23 2.71
N LEU A 70 -0.26 1.66 2.60
CA LEU A 70 0.30 0.80 3.66
C LEU A 70 0.53 1.53 4.98
N ARG A 71 0.85 2.83 4.92
CA ARG A 71 1.09 3.71 6.08
C ARG A 71 -0.19 4.21 6.75
N ARG A 72 -1.34 4.00 6.12
CA ARG A 72 -2.61 4.59 6.51
C ARG A 72 -3.40 3.71 7.46
N TYR A 73 -4.12 4.31 8.41
CA TYR A 73 -5.11 3.56 9.18
C TYR A 73 -6.44 3.49 8.43
N PHE A 74 -6.93 4.65 7.97
CA PHE A 74 -8.15 4.72 7.20
C PHE A 74 -8.13 5.90 6.24
N TRP A 75 -8.77 5.74 5.08
CA TRP A 75 -8.60 6.66 3.94
C TRP A 75 -9.07 8.10 4.20
N HIS A 76 -9.93 8.34 5.20
CA HIS A 76 -10.36 9.70 5.58
C HIS A 76 -9.96 10.11 7.00
N TYR A 77 -9.86 9.16 7.95
CA TYR A 77 -9.59 9.50 9.35
C TYR A 77 -8.18 10.05 9.55
N ASP A 78 -7.19 9.61 8.75
CA ASP A 78 -5.82 10.10 8.86
C ASP A 78 -5.68 11.61 8.57
N PHE A 79 -6.72 12.25 8.02
CA PHE A 79 -6.77 13.69 7.75
C PHE A 79 -7.61 14.47 8.77
N MET A 80 -8.18 13.79 9.75
CA MET A 80 -8.97 14.41 10.83
C MET A 80 -8.07 14.50 12.06
N GLY A 81 -7.73 15.73 12.46
CA GLY A 81 -6.85 16.03 13.59
C GLY A 81 -7.44 15.71 14.96
#